data_AF-A0A662I7L1-F1
#
_entry.id   AF-A0A662I7L1-F1
#
_cell.length_a   1.000
_cell.length_b   1.000
_cell.length_c   1.000
_cell.angle_alpha   90.00
_cell.angle_beta   90.00
_cell.angle_gamma   90.00
#
_symmetry.space_group_name_H-M   'P 1'
#
loop_
_entity.id
_entity.type
_entity.pdbx_description
1 polymer ?
#
loop_
_entity_poly.entity_id
_entity_poly.type
_entity_poly.pdbx_seq_one_letter_code
_entity_poly.pdbx_strand_id
1 'polypeptide(L)'
;MSELKDQLSKIIEGLKGFEEGMEKTRKGFDALPFIIRSYAERDFELGSGKSAEKWIEESRRYRSQLESLQAELEEDRKPSQEKIEECLSKTRAFIKSLEKLHQYLKNLPSKLASVPSYLLPNLDKSISEARKASEELEKFIIELKKLEETLEKLRS
;
A
#
# COMPACT_ATOMS: atom_id res chain seq x y z
N MET A 1 8.89 -1.84 24.03
CA MET A 1 7.41 -1.74 24.05
C MET A 1 6.91 -0.39 23.54
N SER A 2 7.37 0.76 24.09
CA SER A 2 7.00 2.09 23.57
C SER A 2 7.32 2.27 22.09
N GLU A 3 8.52 1.85 21.66
CA GLU A 3 8.95 1.95 20.26
C GLU A 3 8.05 1.17 19.29
N LEU A 4 7.61 -0.04 19.65
CA LEU A 4 6.69 -0.82 18.82
C LEU A 4 5.31 -0.16 18.76
N LYS A 5 4.80 0.37 19.88
CA LYS A 5 3.52 1.10 19.88
C LYS A 5 3.58 2.29 18.93
N ASP A 6 4.66 3.07 18.96
CA ASP A 6 4.86 4.22 18.07
C ASP A 6 5.00 3.81 16.60
N GLN A 7 5.72 2.71 16.32
CA GLN A 7 5.83 2.15 14.97
C GLN A 7 4.46 1.70 14.45
N LEU A 8 3.67 0.97 15.25
CA LEU A 8 2.34 0.51 14.87
C LEU A 8 1.41 1.68 14.57
N SER A 9 1.36 2.72 15.42
CA SER A 9 0.58 3.93 15.16
C SER A 9 0.91 4.55 13.81
N LYS A 10 2.21 4.72 13.50
CA LYS A 10 2.65 5.31 12.23
C LYS A 10 2.27 4.44 11.04
N ILE A 11 2.44 3.12 11.13
CA ILE A 11 2.09 2.20 10.05
C ILE A 11 0.58 2.16 9.83
N ILE A 12 -0.22 2.14 10.90
CA ILE A 12 -1.68 2.14 10.82
C ILE A 12 -2.19 3.41 10.14
N GLU A 13 -1.63 4.58 10.49
CA GLU A 13 -1.94 5.83 9.80
C GLU A 13 -1.49 5.80 8.33
N GLY A 14 -0.31 5.25 8.05
CA GLY A 14 0.16 5.02 6.67
C GLY A 14 -0.77 4.14 5.85
N LEU A 15 -1.33 3.07 6.45
CA LEU A 15 -2.31 2.19 5.81
C LEU A 15 -3.62 2.92 5.51
N LYS A 16 -4.10 3.79 6.41
CA LYS A 16 -5.29 4.63 6.13
C LYS A 16 -5.05 5.57 4.95
N GLY A 17 -3.89 6.24 4.93
CA GLY A 17 -3.50 7.09 3.79
C GLY A 17 -3.38 6.32 2.48
N PHE A 18 -2.83 5.10 2.53
CA PHE A 18 -2.78 4.19 1.38
C PHE A 18 -4.18 3.79 0.89
N GLU A 19 -5.09 3.42 1.81
CA GLU A 19 -6.49 3.10 1.50
C GLU A 19 -7.18 4.27 0.79
N GLU A 20 -7.01 5.50 1.28
CA GLU A 20 -7.54 6.70 0.64
C GLU A 20 -6.96 6.95 -0.76
N GLY A 21 -5.65 6.72 -0.93
CA GLY A 21 -4.98 6.80 -2.22
C GLY A 21 -5.55 5.79 -3.24
N MET A 22 -5.83 4.58 -2.79
CA MET A 22 -6.46 3.53 -3.62
C MET A 22 -7.91 3.84 -3.94
N GLU A 23 -8.68 4.42 -3.02
CA GLU A 23 -10.04 4.89 -3.31
C GLU A 23 -10.04 6.02 -4.33
N LYS A 24 -9.07 6.94 -4.27
CA LYS A 24 -8.88 7.98 -5.30
C LYS A 24 -8.52 7.36 -6.64
N THR A 25 -7.67 6.32 -6.66
CA THR A 25 -7.31 5.58 -7.88
C THR A 25 -8.55 4.94 -8.51
N ARG A 26 -9.38 4.26 -7.72
CA ARG A 26 -10.64 3.64 -8.15
C ARG A 26 -11.60 4.67 -8.77
N LYS A 27 -11.84 5.78 -8.06
CA LYS A 27 -12.65 6.91 -8.58
C LYS A 27 -12.05 7.52 -9.84
N GLY A 28 -10.71 7.53 -9.94
CA GLY A 28 -9.98 7.94 -11.14
C GLY A 28 -10.33 7.08 -12.34
N PHE A 29 -10.36 5.75 -12.19
CA PHE A 29 -10.82 4.84 -13.25
C PHE A 29 -12.29 5.07 -13.62
N ASP A 30 -13.17 5.23 -12.63
CA ASP A 30 -14.59 5.51 -12.86
C ASP A 30 -14.81 6.82 -13.65
N ALA A 31 -13.93 7.80 -13.47
CA ALA A 31 -13.98 9.07 -14.19
C ALA A 31 -13.44 9.00 -15.63
N LEU A 32 -12.75 7.93 -16.01
CA LEU A 32 -12.24 7.77 -17.37
C LEU A 32 -13.38 7.49 -18.38
N PRO A 33 -13.23 7.94 -19.64
CA PRO A 33 -14.10 7.54 -20.73
C PRO A 33 -14.23 6.01 -20.83
N PHE A 34 -15.46 5.55 -21.09
CA PHE A 34 -15.79 4.12 -21.15
C PHE A 34 -14.84 3.30 -22.04
N ILE A 35 -14.41 3.88 -23.16
CA ILE A 35 -13.52 3.24 -24.14
C ILE A 35 -12.12 2.91 -23.60
N ILE A 36 -11.63 3.63 -22.59
CA ILE A 36 -10.28 3.42 -22.01
C ILE A 36 -10.31 2.91 -20.57
N ARG A 37 -11.46 2.98 -19.90
CA ARG A 37 -11.61 2.58 -18.49
C ARG A 37 -11.14 1.15 -18.25
N SER A 38 -11.70 0.19 -18.98
CA SER A 38 -11.38 -1.24 -18.81
C SER A 38 -9.93 -1.56 -19.12
N TYR A 39 -9.30 -0.82 -20.05
CA TYR A 39 -7.88 -0.95 -20.33
C TYR A 39 -7.03 -0.44 -19.15
N ALA A 40 -7.34 0.75 -18.62
CA ALA A 40 -6.61 1.35 -17.51
C ALA A 40 -6.70 0.49 -16.23
N GLU A 41 -7.89 -0.02 -15.92
CA GLU A 41 -8.11 -0.94 -14.79
C GLU A 41 -7.30 -2.23 -14.95
N ARG A 42 -7.29 -2.79 -16.16
CA ARG A 42 -6.55 -4.02 -16.44
C ARG A 42 -5.03 -3.81 -16.44
N ASP A 43 -4.52 -2.71 -17.00
CA ASP A 43 -3.08 -2.39 -16.93
C ASP A 43 -2.64 -2.20 -15.48
N PHE A 44 -3.45 -1.51 -14.68
CA PHE A 44 -3.22 -1.36 -13.24
C PHE A 44 -3.22 -2.71 -12.51
N GLU A 45 -4.21 -3.56 -12.75
CA GLU A 45 -4.30 -4.86 -12.08
C GLU A 45 -3.13 -5.79 -12.48
N LEU A 46 -2.78 -5.85 -13.76
CA LEU A 46 -1.64 -6.66 -14.21
C LEU A 46 -0.32 -6.13 -13.67
N GLY A 47 -0.14 -4.80 -13.73
CA GLY A 47 1.07 -4.10 -13.33
C GLY A 47 1.30 -4.11 -11.83
N SER A 48 0.30 -3.70 -11.05
CA SER A 48 0.38 -3.66 -9.58
C SER A 48 0.10 -5.02 -8.92
N GLY A 49 -0.51 -5.95 -9.65
CA GLY A 49 -0.80 -7.32 -9.23
C GLY A 49 -2.20 -7.58 -8.68
N LYS A 50 -3.01 -6.54 -8.47
CA LYS A 50 -4.41 -6.67 -8.03
C LYS A 50 -5.20 -5.40 -8.35
N SER A 51 -6.52 -5.50 -8.40
CA SER A 51 -7.40 -4.34 -8.57
C SER A 51 -7.26 -3.36 -7.38
N ALA A 52 -7.65 -2.10 -7.59
CA ALA A 52 -7.64 -1.09 -6.52
C ALA A 52 -8.52 -1.50 -5.32
N GLU A 53 -9.66 -2.16 -5.59
CA GLU A 53 -10.54 -2.70 -4.54
C GLU A 53 -9.85 -3.79 -3.71
N LYS A 54 -9.18 -4.75 -4.36
CA LYS A 54 -8.40 -5.79 -3.66
C LYS A 54 -7.26 -5.21 -2.84
N TRP A 55 -6.62 -4.13 -3.30
CA TRP A 55 -5.62 -3.39 -2.52
C TRP A 55 -6.21 -2.81 -1.24
N ILE A 56 -7.39 -2.20 -1.31
CA ILE A 56 -8.09 -1.63 -0.15
C ILE A 56 -8.47 -2.75 0.83
N GLU A 57 -9.03 -3.85 0.33
CA GLU A 57 -9.42 -5.00 1.16
C GLU A 57 -8.23 -5.60 1.91
N GLU A 58 -7.11 -5.83 1.22
CA GLU A 58 -5.90 -6.38 1.83
C GLU A 58 -5.29 -5.41 2.86
N SER A 59 -5.21 -4.12 2.52
CA SER A 59 -4.74 -3.09 3.45
C SER A 59 -5.59 -3.03 4.72
N ARG A 60 -6.92 -3.06 4.59
CA ARG A 60 -7.84 -3.07 5.74
C ARG A 60 -7.66 -4.31 6.60
N ARG A 61 -7.54 -5.50 5.99
CA ARG A 61 -7.29 -6.75 6.73
C ARG A 61 -5.97 -6.72 7.48
N TYR A 62 -4.92 -6.20 6.85
CA TYR A 62 -3.61 -6.07 7.48
C TYR A 62 -3.65 -5.01 8.61
N ARG A 63 -4.28 -3.86 8.37
CA ARG A 63 -4.48 -2.80 9.36
C ARG A 63 -5.21 -3.31 10.60
N SER A 64 -6.33 -4.02 10.43
CA SER A 64 -7.08 -4.58 11.57
C SER A 64 -6.26 -5.55 12.41
N GLN A 65 -5.33 -6.28 11.79
CA GLN A 65 -4.41 -7.15 12.53
C GLN A 65 -3.39 -6.33 13.33
N LEU A 66 -2.83 -5.26 12.75
CA LEU A 66 -1.91 -4.37 13.46
C LEU A 66 -2.62 -3.63 14.60
N GLU A 67 -3.85 -3.17 14.39
CA GLU A 67 -4.70 -2.56 15.43
C GLU A 67 -4.96 -3.55 16.58
N SER A 68 -5.21 -4.83 16.26
CA SER A 68 -5.37 -5.88 17.26
C SER A 68 -4.08 -6.14 18.06
N LEU A 69 -2.91 -6.08 17.40
CA LEU A 69 -1.61 -6.17 18.09
C LEU A 69 -1.37 -4.95 18.97
N GLN A 70 -1.67 -3.75 18.47
CA GLN A 70 -1.54 -2.50 19.21
C GLN A 70 -2.41 -2.50 20.47
N ALA A 71 -3.68 -2.93 20.38
CA ALA A 71 -4.59 -2.99 21.52
C ALA A 71 -4.07 -3.89 22.64
N GLU A 72 -3.48 -5.06 22.32
CA GLU A 72 -2.86 -5.91 23.34
C GLU A 72 -1.69 -5.22 24.03
N LEU A 73 -0.85 -4.53 23.27
CA LEU A 73 0.27 -3.78 23.83
C LEU A 73 -0.22 -2.64 24.73
N GLU A 74 -1.29 -1.94 24.37
CA GLU A 74 -1.90 -0.87 25.16
C GLU A 74 -2.46 -1.36 26.49
N GLU A 75 -3.01 -2.57 26.53
CA GLU A 75 -3.46 -3.24 27.76
C GLU A 75 -2.31 -3.87 28.57
N ASP A 76 -1.05 -3.54 28.25
CA ASP A 76 0.19 -4.10 28.79
C ASP A 76 0.23 -5.65 28.73
N ARG A 77 -0.53 -6.24 27.80
CA ARG A 77 -0.50 -7.67 27.53
C ARG A 77 0.69 -7.99 26.63
N LYS A 78 1.36 -9.10 26.94
CA LYS A 78 2.38 -9.65 26.05
C LYS A 78 1.67 -10.38 24.89
N PRO A 79 1.90 -9.98 23.63
CA PRO A 79 1.31 -10.69 22.49
C PRO A 79 1.78 -12.16 22.47
N SER A 80 0.89 -13.05 22.04
CA SER A 80 1.26 -14.46 21.84
C SER A 80 2.28 -14.59 20.71
N GLN A 81 3.11 -15.65 20.77
CA GLN A 81 4.07 -15.94 19.69
C GLN A 81 3.36 -16.18 18.35
N GLU A 82 2.23 -16.89 18.37
CA GLU A 82 1.40 -17.11 17.19
C GLU A 82 0.94 -15.79 16.55
N LYS A 83 0.53 -14.81 17.36
CA LYS A 83 0.10 -13.50 16.87
C LYS A 83 1.25 -12.69 16.28
N ILE A 84 2.43 -12.76 16.89
CA ILE A 84 3.66 -12.14 16.35
C ILE A 84 4.03 -12.78 15.01
N GLU A 85 4.01 -14.11 14.92
CA GLU A 85 4.29 -14.85 13.68
C GLU A 85 3.28 -14.54 12.57
N GLU A 86 1.99 -14.48 12.91
CA GLU A 86 0.95 -14.11 11.97
C GLU A 86 1.18 -12.67 11.46
N CYS A 87 1.48 -11.72 12.35
CA CYS A 87 1.76 -10.34 11.98
C CYS A 87 2.97 -10.26 11.05
N LEU A 88 4.07 -10.92 11.43
CA LEU A 88 5.30 -10.96 10.65
C LEU A 88 5.07 -11.53 9.24
N SER A 89 4.30 -12.63 9.13
CA SER A 89 3.95 -13.22 7.84
C SER A 89 3.14 -12.25 6.96
N LYS A 90 2.14 -11.57 7.54
CA LYS A 90 1.33 -10.60 6.78
C LYS A 90 2.14 -9.35 6.40
N THR A 91 3.00 -8.85 7.29
CA THR A 91 3.93 -7.74 7.00
C THR A 91 4.79 -8.06 5.77
N ARG A 92 5.43 -9.24 5.75
CA ARG A 92 6.25 -9.69 4.61
C ARG A 92 5.47 -9.83 3.32
N ALA A 93 4.27 -10.41 3.39
CA ALA A 93 3.40 -10.56 2.22
C ALA A 93 2.96 -9.21 1.66
N PHE A 94 2.63 -8.27 2.55
CA PHE A 94 2.22 -6.92 2.16
C PHE A 94 3.38 -6.14 1.56
N ILE A 95 4.58 -6.19 2.15
CA ILE A 95 5.81 -5.58 1.59
C ILE A 95 6.04 -6.07 0.15
N LYS A 96 6.02 -7.39 -0.08
CA LYS A 96 6.22 -7.96 -1.44
C LYS A 96 5.17 -7.45 -2.43
N SER A 97 3.92 -7.37 -2.00
CA SER A 97 2.86 -6.78 -2.82
C SER A 97 3.18 -5.32 -3.14
N LEU A 98 3.53 -4.52 -2.13
CA LEU A 98 3.80 -3.08 -2.30
C LEU A 98 5.01 -2.83 -3.21
N GLU A 99 6.03 -3.68 -3.17
CA GLU A 99 7.18 -3.61 -4.08
C GLU A 99 6.72 -3.75 -5.54
N LYS A 100 5.73 -4.62 -5.84
CA LYS A 100 5.15 -4.73 -7.18
C LYS A 100 4.41 -3.46 -7.60
N LEU A 101 3.57 -2.90 -6.71
CA LEU A 101 2.90 -1.62 -6.96
C LEU A 101 3.90 -0.48 -7.16
N HIS A 102 4.96 -0.44 -6.36
CA HIS A 102 6.02 0.57 -6.48
C HIS A 102 6.71 0.49 -7.84
N GLN A 103 7.07 -0.71 -8.31
CA GLN A 103 7.62 -0.89 -9.65
C GLN A 103 6.65 -0.45 -10.74
N TYR A 104 5.36 -0.75 -10.58
CA TYR A 104 4.35 -0.26 -11.52
C TYR A 104 4.30 1.28 -11.57
N LEU A 105 4.20 1.95 -10.41
CA LEU A 105 4.14 3.42 -10.32
C LEU A 105 5.41 4.08 -10.85
N LYS A 106 6.59 3.48 -10.59
CA LYS A 106 7.87 3.95 -11.11
C LYS A 106 7.93 3.92 -12.65
N ASN A 107 7.31 2.90 -13.26
CA ASN A 107 7.29 2.72 -14.72
C ASN A 107 6.10 3.40 -15.40
N LEU A 108 5.06 3.76 -14.65
CA LEU A 108 3.84 4.36 -15.16
C LEU A 108 4.09 5.67 -15.94
N PRO A 109 4.94 6.61 -15.48
CA PRO A 109 5.29 7.80 -16.27
C PRO A 109 5.73 7.52 -17.70
N SER A 110 6.61 6.52 -17.88
CA SER A 110 7.12 6.14 -19.20
C SER A 110 6.03 5.53 -20.08
N LYS A 111 5.11 4.75 -19.49
CA LYS A 111 3.93 4.24 -20.19
C LYS A 111 3.02 5.38 -20.63
N LEU A 112 2.70 6.30 -19.71
CA LEU A 112 1.79 7.41 -19.94
C LEU A 112 2.32 8.38 -21.00
N ALA A 113 3.63 8.60 -21.07
CA ALA A 113 4.26 9.44 -22.10
C ALA A 113 4.05 8.92 -23.54
N SER A 114 3.73 7.64 -23.70
CA SER A 114 3.42 7.03 -25.01
C SER A 114 1.94 7.12 -25.40
N VAL A 115 1.07 7.53 -24.47
CA VAL A 115 -0.38 7.63 -24.69
C VAL A 115 -0.70 8.95 -25.39
N PRO A 116 -1.51 8.94 -26.46
CA PRO A 116 -1.96 10.18 -27.10
C PRO A 116 -2.64 11.13 -26.10
N SER A 117 -2.19 12.39 -26.06
CA SER A 117 -2.60 13.38 -25.06
C SER A 117 -4.10 13.67 -25.02
N TYR A 118 -4.81 13.50 -26.15
CA TYR A 118 -6.27 13.66 -26.21
C TYR A 118 -7.05 12.59 -25.42
N LEU A 119 -6.43 11.44 -25.11
CA LEU A 119 -7.02 10.39 -24.28
C LEU A 119 -6.84 10.67 -22.78
N LEU A 120 -5.85 11.49 -22.42
CA LEU A 120 -5.49 11.79 -21.03
C LEU A 120 -5.33 13.31 -20.84
N PRO A 121 -6.44 14.05 -20.71
CA PRO A 121 -6.38 15.44 -20.28
C PRO A 121 -5.72 15.49 -18.89
N ASN A 122 -4.66 16.30 -18.75
CA ASN A 122 -3.79 16.40 -17.57
C ASN A 122 -2.69 15.33 -17.42
N LEU A 123 -2.18 14.78 -18.53
CA LEU A 123 -1.06 13.84 -18.55
C LEU A 123 0.12 14.22 -17.64
N ASP A 124 0.58 15.47 -17.68
CA ASP A 124 1.70 15.95 -16.84
C ASP A 124 1.39 15.86 -15.34
N LYS A 125 0.14 16.14 -14.96
CA LYS A 125 -0.32 16.02 -13.58
C LYS A 125 -0.32 14.56 -13.16
N SER A 126 -0.84 13.66 -13.98
CA SER A 126 -0.85 12.21 -13.70
C SER A 126 0.57 11.63 -13.58
N ILE A 127 1.50 12.09 -14.41
CA ILE A 127 2.92 11.72 -14.32
C ILE A 127 3.53 12.21 -12.99
N SER A 128 3.26 13.46 -12.61
CA SER A 128 3.75 14.03 -11.36
C SER A 128 3.19 13.28 -10.14
N GLU A 129 1.89 12.97 -10.14
CA GLU A 129 1.22 12.23 -9.08
C GLU A 129 1.76 10.79 -8.98
N ALA A 130 1.99 10.10 -10.11
CA ALA A 130 2.59 8.77 -10.11
C ALA A 130 3.99 8.75 -9.49
N ARG A 131 4.83 9.75 -9.80
CA ARG A 131 6.17 9.88 -9.20
C ARG A 131 6.11 10.10 -7.69
N LYS A 132 5.25 11.03 -7.24
CA LYS A 132 5.05 11.29 -5.81
C LYS A 132 4.55 10.06 -5.08
N ALA A 133 3.56 9.37 -5.63
CA ALA A 133 3.04 8.14 -5.06
C ALA A 133 4.11 7.04 -4.98
N SER A 134 4.97 6.93 -6.00
CA SER A 134 6.12 6.01 -5.99
C SER A 134 7.08 6.30 -4.83
N GLU A 135 7.47 7.57 -4.65
CA GLU A 135 8.40 8.00 -3.58
C GLU A 135 7.81 7.81 -2.17
N GLU A 136 6.53 8.14 -1.99
CA GLU A 136 5.82 7.92 -0.73
C GLU A 136 5.69 6.42 -0.41
N LEU A 137 5.42 5.60 -1.43
CA LEU A 137 5.33 4.16 -1.27
C LEU A 137 6.68 3.53 -0.90
N GLU A 138 7.78 4.01 -1.49
CA GLU A 138 9.13 3.57 -1.13
C GLU A 138 9.43 3.84 0.35
N LYS A 139 9.10 5.05 0.84
CA LYS A 139 9.24 5.39 2.27
C LYS A 139 8.38 4.49 3.14
N PHE A 140 7.14 4.22 2.74
CA PHE A 140 6.24 3.35 3.49
C PHE A 140 6.73 1.91 3.55
N ILE A 141 7.28 1.37 2.45
CA ILE A 141 7.92 0.05 2.41
C ILE A 141 9.09 -0.01 3.40
N ILE A 142 9.91 1.05 3.49
CA ILE A 142 11.03 1.11 4.45
C ILE A 142 10.52 1.05 5.89
N GLU A 143 9.46 1.78 6.22
CA GLU A 143 8.87 1.72 7.57
C GLU A 143 8.29 0.34 7.88
N LEU A 144 7.68 -0.34 6.90
CA LEU A 144 7.22 -1.72 7.07
C LEU A 144 8.37 -2.71 7.28
N LYS A 145 9.51 -2.53 6.61
CA LYS A 145 10.72 -3.35 6.83
C LYS A 145 11.28 -3.15 8.24
N LYS A 146 11.24 -1.93 8.77
CA LYS A 146 11.59 -1.67 10.19
C LYS A 146 10.62 -2.38 11.14
N LEU A 147 9.32 -2.37 10.85
CA LEU A 147 8.35 -3.12 11.64
C LEU A 147 8.63 -4.63 11.58
N GLU A 148 8.95 -5.18 10.41
CA GLU A 148 9.36 -6.58 10.24
C GLU A 148 10.53 -6.93 11.16
N GLU A 149 11.61 -6.13 11.15
CA GLU A 149 12.78 -6.33 12.02
C GLU A 149 12.41 -6.28 13.52
N THR A 150 11.54 -5.36 13.92
CA THR A 150 11.05 -5.28 15.31
C THR A 150 10.27 -6.53 15.70
N LEU A 151 9.38 -7.03 14.82
CA LEU A 151 8.60 -8.24 15.07
C LEU A 151 9.49 -9.48 15.14
N GLU A 152 10.53 -9.58 14.31
CA GLU A 152 11.51 -10.68 14.36
C GLU A 152 12.24 -10.74 15.71
N LYS A 153 12.64 -9.58 16.24
CA LYS A 153 13.28 -9.47 17.55
C LYS A 153 12.37 -9.89 18.71
N LEU A 154 11.05 -9.74 18.56
CA LEU A 154 10.07 -10.14 19.57
C LEU A 154 9.69 -11.63 19.49
N ARG A 155 9.84 -12.22 18.31
CA ARG A 155 9.68 -13.66 18.11
C ARG A 155 10.84 -14.45 18.71
N SER A 156 12.07 -13.91 18.60
CA SER A 156 13.33 -14.53 19.05
C SER A 156 13.46 -14.51 20.57
#